data_AF-A0A651GXV8-F1
#
_entry.id   AF-A0A651GXV8-F1
#
_cell.length_a   1.000
_cell.length_b   1.000
_cell.length_c   1.000
_cell.angle_alpha   90.00
_cell.angle_beta   90.00
_cell.angle_gamma   90.00
#
_symmetry.space_group_name_H-M   'P 1'
#
loop_
_entity.id
_entity.type
_entity.pdbx_description
1 polymer ?
#
loop_
_entity_poly.entity_id
_entity_poly.type
_entity_poly.pdbx_seq_one_letter_code
_entity_poly.pdbx_strand_id
1 'polypeptide(L)'
;MRTLIAVVLFLILSAQGCNTGYEIYKKTEGVTFGYKWAEARNEAGERVPAILLMVRNENEHAIDYKLSVDFYYEGLLRETGELDYCVPAKRTRKGKLNGVYLISDKFTSDQIKSSDFKVELNGIEVAKIESCNRED
;
A
#
# COMPACT_ATOMS: atom_id res chain seq x y z
N MET A 1 21.60 59.74 1.28
CA MET A 1 20.50 58.98 1.90
C MET A 1 20.56 57.57 1.31
N ARG A 2 20.99 56.58 2.10
CA ARG A 2 21.23 55.19 1.67
C ARG A 2 19.96 54.37 1.90
N THR A 3 19.35 53.86 0.84
CA THR A 3 18.25 52.88 0.95
C THR A 3 18.79 51.50 0.60
N LEU A 4 18.93 50.65 1.61
CA LEU A 4 19.29 49.24 1.51
C LEU A 4 18.10 48.48 0.92
N ILE A 5 18.28 47.89 -0.26
CA ILE A 5 17.34 46.94 -0.85
C ILE A 5 17.67 45.57 -0.28
N ALA A 6 16.87 45.11 0.69
CA ALA A 6 16.96 43.76 1.21
C ALA A 6 16.26 42.79 0.23
N VAL A 7 17.06 42.04 -0.54
CA VAL A 7 16.59 40.93 -1.36
C VAL A 7 16.40 39.72 -0.45
N VAL A 8 15.14 39.44 -0.08
CA VAL A 8 14.77 38.22 0.65
C VAL A 8 14.71 37.08 -0.36
N LEU A 9 15.78 36.29 -0.39
CA LEU A 9 15.90 35.08 -1.19
C LEU A 9 15.05 33.97 -0.55
N PHE A 10 13.83 33.79 -1.05
CA PHE A 10 12.93 32.72 -0.60
C PHE A 10 13.46 31.38 -1.14
N LEU A 11 14.22 30.67 -0.31
CA LEU A 11 14.67 29.30 -0.55
C LEU A 11 13.45 28.38 -0.58
N ILE A 12 12.93 28.11 -1.78
CA ILE A 12 11.95 27.06 -2.01
C ILE A 12 12.69 25.74 -1.83
N LEU A 13 12.69 25.20 -0.60
CA LEU A 13 12.98 23.79 -0.36
C LEU A 13 11.90 22.99 -1.09
N SER A 14 12.20 22.55 -2.31
CA SER A 14 11.48 21.46 -2.95
C SER A 14 11.69 20.23 -2.09
N ALA A 15 10.73 19.95 -1.20
CA ALA A 15 10.62 18.67 -0.51
C ALA A 15 10.47 17.60 -1.59
N GLN A 16 11.58 16.98 -1.96
CA GLN A 16 11.57 15.79 -2.79
C GLN A 16 10.91 14.69 -1.97
N GLY A 17 9.60 14.55 -2.13
CA GLY A 17 8.86 13.43 -1.59
C GLY A 17 9.51 12.16 -2.09
N CYS A 18 10.04 11.34 -1.17
CA CYS A 18 10.61 10.04 -1.48
C CYS A 18 9.50 9.19 -2.12
N ASN A 19 9.51 9.08 -3.45
CA ASN A 19 8.51 8.33 -4.17
C ASN A 19 8.81 6.84 -4.01
N THR A 20 8.19 6.21 -3.01
CA THR A 20 8.37 4.79 -2.69
C THR A 20 7.84 3.82 -3.79
N GLY A 21 7.24 4.38 -4.85
CA GLY A 21 6.62 3.66 -5.95
C GLY A 21 5.29 3.00 -5.58
N TYR A 22 4.74 3.30 -4.38
CA TYR A 22 3.40 2.90 -3.98
C TYR A 22 2.40 3.98 -4.38
N GLU A 23 1.35 3.57 -5.07
CA GLU A 23 0.19 4.39 -5.36
C GLU A 23 -0.70 4.41 -4.11
N ILE A 24 -1.08 5.62 -3.66
CA ILE A 24 -2.00 5.76 -2.53
C ILE A 24 -3.41 5.49 -3.05
N TYR A 25 -4.03 4.45 -2.51
CA TYR A 25 -5.37 4.04 -2.90
C TYR A 25 -6.43 4.74 -2.06
N LYS A 26 -6.30 4.69 -0.73
CA LYS A 26 -7.28 5.26 0.20
C LYS A 26 -6.62 5.75 1.48
N LYS A 27 -7.19 6.81 2.05
CA LYS A 27 -6.92 7.23 3.42
C LYS A 27 -8.22 7.24 4.21
N THR A 28 -8.24 6.59 5.36
CA THR A 28 -9.42 6.51 6.23
C THR A 28 -9.00 6.18 7.65
N GLU A 29 -9.69 6.72 8.65
CA GLU A 29 -9.46 6.40 10.08
C GLU A 29 -8.01 6.56 10.56
N GLY A 30 -7.29 7.55 10.01
CA GLY A 30 -5.87 7.76 10.33
C GLY A 30 -4.94 6.68 9.74
N VAL A 31 -5.40 5.95 8.72
CA VAL A 31 -4.66 4.89 8.04
C VAL A 31 -4.55 5.20 6.56
N THR A 32 -3.35 5.11 6.02
CA THR A 32 -3.08 5.23 4.58
C THR A 32 -2.86 3.84 3.98
N PHE A 33 -3.71 3.46 3.03
CA PHE A 33 -3.61 2.24 2.22
C PHE A 33 -3.08 2.58 0.83
N GLY A 34 -2.09 1.84 0.37
CA GLY A 34 -1.57 1.94 -0.99
C GLY A 34 -1.04 0.61 -1.49
N TYR A 35 -0.81 0.52 -2.79
CA TYR A 35 -0.27 -0.69 -3.40
C TYR A 35 0.69 -0.37 -4.54
N LYS A 36 1.42 -1.38 -4.99
CA LYS A 36 2.15 -1.38 -6.25
C LYS A 36 2.30 -2.77 -6.80
N TRP A 37 2.54 -2.87 -8.09
CA TRP A 37 2.94 -4.11 -8.73
C TRP A 37 4.45 -4.32 -8.59
N ALA A 38 4.83 -5.55 -8.29
CA ALA A 38 6.20 -6.03 -8.35
C ALA A 38 6.19 -7.52 -8.71
N GLU A 39 7.34 -8.18 -8.61
CA GLU A 39 7.43 -9.64 -8.71
C GLU A 39 7.58 -10.24 -7.31
N ALA A 40 7.04 -11.42 -7.04
CA ALA A 40 7.29 -12.26 -5.87
C ALA A 40 7.62 -13.70 -6.28
N ARG A 41 8.17 -14.51 -5.36
CA ARG A 41 8.39 -15.93 -5.61
C ARG A 41 7.14 -16.71 -5.23
N ASN A 42 6.60 -17.52 -6.15
CA ASN A 42 5.55 -18.48 -5.84
C ASN A 42 6.13 -19.70 -5.09
N GLU A 43 5.28 -20.69 -4.77
CA GLU A 43 5.68 -21.93 -4.09
C GLU A 43 6.72 -22.73 -4.90
N ALA A 44 6.68 -22.66 -6.23
CA ALA A 44 7.67 -23.27 -7.12
C ALA A 44 9.00 -22.49 -7.19
N GLY A 45 9.09 -21.33 -6.52
CA GLY A 45 10.28 -20.47 -6.51
C GLY A 45 10.42 -19.54 -7.73
N GLU A 46 9.44 -19.55 -8.63
CA GLU A 46 9.41 -18.74 -9.85
C GLU A 46 9.01 -17.30 -9.54
N ARG A 47 9.58 -16.34 -10.28
CA ARG A 47 9.19 -14.93 -10.15
C ARG A 47 7.92 -14.66 -10.93
N VAL A 48 6.86 -14.31 -10.22
CA VAL A 48 5.54 -14.01 -10.76
C VAL A 48 5.06 -12.64 -10.30
N PRO A 49 4.15 -11.97 -11.04
CA PRO A 49 3.58 -10.71 -10.60
C PRO A 49 2.91 -10.84 -9.23
N ALA A 50 3.06 -9.81 -8.42
CA ALA A 50 2.47 -9.72 -7.09
C ALA A 50 2.07 -8.28 -6.82
N ILE A 51 0.95 -8.11 -6.12
CA ILE A 51 0.58 -6.84 -5.54
C ILE A 51 1.23 -6.73 -4.17
N LEU A 52 2.08 -5.71 -4.00
CA LEU A 52 2.65 -5.35 -2.72
C LEU A 52 1.81 -4.23 -2.14
N LEU A 53 1.43 -4.37 -0.87
CA LEU A 53 0.63 -3.37 -0.18
C LEU A 53 1.48 -2.57 0.80
N MET A 54 1.03 -1.37 1.07
CA MET A 54 1.54 -0.48 2.11
C MET A 54 0.36 -0.04 2.96
N VAL A 55 0.44 -0.32 4.25
CA VAL A 55 -0.50 0.17 5.25
C VAL A 55 0.28 0.98 6.27
N ARG A 56 0.01 2.28 6.31
CA ARG A 56 0.63 3.22 7.26
C ARG A 56 -0.40 3.62 8.29
N ASN A 57 -0.13 3.29 9.55
CA ASN A 57 -0.90 3.77 10.68
C ASN A 57 -0.36 5.13 11.11
N GLU A 58 -1.16 6.18 10.93
CA GLU A 58 -0.84 7.56 11.32
C GLU A 58 -1.40 7.89 12.72
N ASN A 59 -2.10 6.95 13.36
CA ASN A 59 -2.65 7.10 14.70
C ASN A 59 -1.57 6.95 15.80
N GLU A 60 -1.92 7.43 17.01
CA GLU A 60 -1.13 7.26 18.25
C GLU A 60 -1.37 5.91 18.95
N HIS A 61 -2.21 5.04 18.38
CA HIS A 61 -2.54 3.72 18.90
C HIS A 61 -2.33 2.65 17.83
N ALA A 62 -2.16 1.39 18.25
CA ALA A 62 -2.10 0.27 17.32
C ALA A 62 -3.48 0.03 16.67
N ILE A 63 -3.45 -0.50 15.45
CA ILE A 63 -4.65 -0.90 14.73
C ILE A 63 -4.57 -2.35 14.30
N ASP A 64 -5.71 -3.01 14.22
CA ASP A 64 -5.93 -4.15 13.34
C ASP A 64 -6.69 -3.66 12.11
N TYR A 65 -6.36 -4.21 10.95
CA TYR A 65 -7.15 -3.98 9.75
C TYR A 65 -7.46 -5.29 9.05
N LYS A 66 -8.62 -5.32 8.41
CA LYS A 66 -8.97 -6.32 7.41
C LYS A 66 -9.20 -5.63 6.08
N LEU A 67 -8.73 -6.23 4.99
CA LEU A 67 -9.04 -5.77 3.64
C LEU A 67 -9.13 -6.93 2.66
N SER A 68 -9.86 -6.71 1.59
CA SER A 68 -9.93 -7.58 0.42
C SER A 68 -9.26 -6.89 -0.77
N VAL A 69 -8.53 -7.66 -1.56
CA VAL A 69 -7.97 -7.26 -2.85
C VAL A 69 -8.70 -8.02 -3.92
N ASP A 70 -9.51 -7.31 -4.68
CA ASP A 70 -10.33 -7.88 -5.75
C ASP A 70 -9.65 -7.69 -7.09
N PHE A 71 -9.51 -8.79 -7.82
CA PHE A 71 -8.95 -8.83 -9.16
C PHE A 71 -10.06 -9.07 -10.18
N TYR A 72 -10.26 -8.08 -11.04
CA TYR A 72 -11.24 -8.08 -12.11
C TYR A 72 -10.55 -8.27 -13.46
N TYR A 73 -11.21 -9.01 -14.36
CA TYR A 73 -10.79 -9.12 -15.76
C TYR A 73 -12.03 -9.09 -16.66
N GLU A 74 -11.99 -8.21 -17.66
CA GLU A 74 -13.13 -7.90 -18.53
C GLU A 74 -14.38 -7.47 -17.73
N GLY A 75 -14.15 -6.73 -16.63
CA GLY A 75 -15.21 -6.23 -15.74
C GLY A 75 -15.82 -7.28 -14.80
N LEU A 76 -15.35 -8.52 -14.81
CA LEU A 76 -15.84 -9.59 -13.93
C LEU A 76 -14.85 -9.88 -12.81
N LEU A 77 -15.34 -9.96 -11.56
CA LEU A 77 -14.55 -10.41 -10.41
C LEU A 77 -14.14 -11.87 -10.61
N ARG A 78 -12.84 -12.16 -10.58
CA ARG A 78 -12.33 -13.54 -10.77
C ARG A 78 -11.62 -14.10 -9.53
N GLU A 79 -11.02 -13.23 -8.74
CA GLU A 79 -10.22 -13.61 -7.58
C GLU A 79 -10.30 -12.50 -6.53
N THR A 80 -10.36 -12.92 -5.27
CA THR A 80 -10.27 -12.04 -4.11
C THR A 80 -9.22 -12.63 -3.19
N GLY A 81 -8.24 -11.83 -2.80
CA GLY A 81 -7.33 -12.14 -1.69
C GLY A 81 -7.71 -11.34 -0.45
N GLU A 82 -7.50 -11.91 0.73
CA GLU A 82 -7.76 -11.22 2.00
C GLU A 82 -6.47 -11.03 2.77
N LEU A 83 -6.38 -9.91 3.49
CA LEU A 83 -5.27 -9.63 4.41
C LEU A 83 -5.85 -9.09 5.72
N ASP A 84 -5.33 -9.63 6.82
CA ASP A 84 -5.67 -9.25 8.18
C ASP A 84 -4.37 -9.12 8.96
N TYR A 85 -4.02 -7.90 9.34
CA TYR A 85 -2.79 -7.64 10.08
C TYR A 85 -2.95 -6.53 11.10
N CYS A 86 -2.07 -6.59 12.09
CA CYS A 86 -1.83 -5.48 12.99
C CYS A 86 -0.78 -4.52 12.45
N VAL A 87 -0.97 -3.21 12.71
CA VAL A 87 0.02 -2.16 12.47
C VAL A 87 0.21 -1.32 13.73
N PRO A 88 1.40 -1.31 14.36
CA PRO A 88 1.64 -0.51 15.55
C PRO A 88 1.48 1.00 15.30
N ALA A 89 1.26 1.77 16.37
CA ALA A 89 1.16 3.22 16.32
C ALA A 89 2.32 3.86 15.54
N LYS A 90 2.03 4.80 14.64
CA LYS A 90 3.02 5.52 13.82
C LYS A 90 3.95 4.63 12.98
N ARG A 91 3.59 3.36 12.76
CA ARG A 91 4.38 2.43 11.93
C ARG A 91 3.77 2.23 10.56
N THR A 92 4.58 1.72 9.65
CA THR A 92 4.17 1.32 8.31
C THR A 92 4.52 -0.15 8.10
N ARG A 93 3.54 -0.94 7.70
CA ARG A 93 3.72 -2.30 7.22
C ARG A 93 3.71 -2.27 5.70
N LYS A 94 4.75 -2.81 5.04
CA LYS A 94 4.85 -2.75 3.57
C LYS A 94 5.53 -3.95 2.94
N GLY A 95 4.94 -4.43 1.84
CA GLY A 95 5.49 -5.41 0.93
C GLY A 95 5.89 -6.74 1.58
N LYS A 96 6.70 -7.51 0.83
CA LYS A 96 7.03 -8.91 1.13
C LYS A 96 7.66 -9.16 2.48
N LEU A 97 8.61 -8.31 2.90
CA LEU A 97 9.34 -8.51 4.16
C LEU A 97 8.44 -8.48 5.39
N ASN A 98 7.24 -7.91 5.26
CA ASN A 98 6.27 -7.84 6.34
C ASN A 98 5.00 -8.68 6.02
N GLY A 99 5.08 -9.58 5.04
CA GLY A 99 3.95 -10.44 4.62
C GLY A 99 2.83 -9.73 3.86
N VAL A 100 2.92 -8.41 3.61
CA VAL A 100 1.80 -7.65 3.02
C VAL A 100 1.90 -7.63 1.49
N TYR A 101 1.64 -8.79 0.89
CA TYR A 101 1.58 -8.96 -0.56
C TYR A 101 0.67 -10.13 -0.92
N LEU A 102 0.15 -10.12 -2.15
CA LEU A 102 -0.60 -11.22 -2.72
C LEU A 102 -0.03 -11.57 -4.08
N ILE A 103 0.11 -12.86 -4.34
CA ILE A 103 0.33 -13.43 -5.67
C ILE A 103 -1.05 -13.88 -6.13
N SER A 104 -1.46 -13.52 -7.35
CA SER A 104 -2.71 -14.04 -7.89
C SER A 104 -2.43 -15.41 -8.49
N ASP A 105 -3.25 -16.40 -8.16
CA ASP A 105 -3.09 -17.76 -8.70
C ASP A 105 -3.85 -17.96 -10.01
N LYS A 106 -4.73 -17.01 -10.38
CA LYS A 106 -5.62 -17.16 -11.55
C LYS A 106 -5.24 -16.32 -12.76
N PHE A 107 -4.28 -15.41 -12.63
CA PHE A 107 -3.91 -14.52 -13.72
C PHE A 107 -2.47 -14.70 -14.18
N THR A 108 -2.30 -14.68 -15.50
CA THR A 108 -0.97 -14.62 -16.11
C THR A 108 -0.40 -13.20 -16.06
N SER A 109 0.91 -13.09 -16.21
CA SER A 109 1.60 -11.80 -16.35
C SER A 109 1.05 -10.93 -17.47
N ASP A 110 0.60 -11.53 -18.57
CA ASP A 110 0.06 -10.80 -19.70
C ASP A 110 -1.34 -10.26 -19.43
N GLN A 111 -2.17 -11.03 -18.71
CA GLN A 111 -3.48 -10.57 -18.27
C GLN A 111 -3.36 -9.38 -17.30
N ILE A 112 -2.47 -9.46 -16.31
CA ILE A 112 -2.26 -8.38 -15.32
C ILE A 112 -1.80 -7.07 -15.98
N LYS A 113 -1.07 -7.14 -17.10
CA LYS A 113 -0.59 -5.97 -17.86
C LYS A 113 -1.60 -5.45 -18.87
N SER A 114 -2.69 -6.18 -19.12
CA SER A 114 -3.72 -5.76 -20.06
C SER A 114 -4.57 -4.63 -19.50
N SER A 115 -5.18 -3.84 -20.39
CA SER A 115 -6.13 -2.78 -20.01
C SER A 115 -7.42 -3.30 -19.40
N ASP A 116 -7.76 -4.57 -19.64
CA ASP A 116 -9.00 -5.20 -19.18
C ASP A 116 -8.88 -5.72 -17.74
N PHE A 117 -7.66 -5.71 -17.19
CA PHE A 117 -7.39 -6.08 -15.82
C PHE A 117 -7.50 -4.87 -14.88
N LYS A 118 -8.19 -5.05 -13.76
CA LYS A 118 -8.35 -4.02 -12.74
C LYS A 118 -8.17 -4.63 -11.36
N VAL A 119 -7.54 -3.88 -10.47
CA VAL A 119 -7.45 -4.22 -9.04
C VAL A 119 -8.20 -3.18 -8.21
N GLU A 120 -8.90 -3.63 -7.19
CA GLU A 120 -9.56 -2.78 -6.20
C GLU A 120 -9.26 -3.26 -4.79
N LEU A 121 -9.05 -2.33 -3.86
CA LEU A 121 -9.03 -2.65 -2.43
C LEU A 121 -10.42 -2.38 -1.87
N ASN A 122 -11.07 -3.41 -1.35
CA ASN A 122 -12.43 -3.41 -0.85
C ASN A 122 -12.49 -3.98 0.56
N GLY A 123 -13.66 -3.93 1.21
CA GLY A 123 -13.85 -4.51 2.55
C GLY A 123 -12.87 -3.98 3.60
N ILE A 124 -12.42 -2.72 3.47
CA ILE A 124 -11.45 -2.12 4.39
C ILE A 124 -12.14 -1.83 5.72
N GLU A 125 -11.76 -2.57 6.74
CA GLU A 125 -12.18 -2.41 8.13
C GLU A 125 -10.95 -2.08 8.98
N VAL A 126 -11.07 -1.09 9.86
CA VAL A 126 -10.00 -0.67 10.78
C VAL A 126 -10.55 -0.71 12.20
N ALA A 127 -9.83 -1.38 13.09
CA ALA A 127 -10.15 -1.45 14.50
C ALA A 127 -8.98 -0.93 15.34
N LYS A 128 -9.28 -0.05 16.29
CA LYS A 128 -8.32 0.35 17.32
C LYS A 128 -8.09 -0.80 18.28
N ILE A 129 -6.82 -1.09 18.58
CA ILE A 129 -6.42 -2.09 19.57
C ILE A 129 -5.37 -1.52 20.53
N GLU A 130 -5.12 -2.20 21.65
CA GLU A 130 -4.11 -1.76 22.62
C GLU A 130 -2.68 -1.96 22.11
N SER A 131 -2.38 -3.14 21.57
CA SER A 131 -1.05 -3.49 21.05
C SER A 131 -1.09 -4.64 20.05
N CYS A 132 -0.11 -4.69 19.14
CA CYS A 132 0.09 -5.83 18.24
C CYS A 132 0.73 -6.99 19.03
N ASN A 133 -0.11 -7.94 19.47
CA ASN A 133 0.34 -9.10 20.25
C ASN A 133 0.32 -10.42 19.46
N ARG A 134 -0.10 -10.39 18.18
CA ARG A 134 0.01 -11.55 17.30
C ARG A 134 1.49 -11.70 16.90
N GLU A 135 2.10 -12.83 17.26
CA GLU A 135 3.36 -13.25 16.64
C GLU A 135 3.06 -13.57 15.18
N ASP A 136 3.60 -12.77 14.26
CA ASP A 136 3.55 -13.02 12.81
C ASP A 136 4.64 -14.00 12.37
#